data_AF-A0A0V0SVP9-F1
#
_entry.id   AF-A0A0V0SVP9-F1
#
_cell.length_a   1.000
_cell.length_b   1.000
_cell.length_c   1.000
_cell.angle_alpha   90.00
_cell.angle_beta   90.00
_cell.angle_gamma   90.00
#
_symmetry.space_group_name_H-M   'P 1'
#
loop_
_entity.id
_entity.type
_entity.pdbx_description
1 polymer ?
#
loop_
_entity_poly.entity_id
_entity_poly.type
_entity_poly.pdbx_seq_one_letter_code
_entity_poly.pdbx_strand_id
1 'polypeptide(L)'
;LIKVKGSCSVNVQYGNIHRTLALIVAKGHCPNLLGLNWFEPLGIHLSGVHHLTSTPPQISEVLRKYRSVFTEELGMYVGKPVSLDLDPNVTPICMKARK
;
A
#
# COMPACT_ATOMS: atom_id res chain seq x y z
N LEU A 1 -15.95 -5.16 -19.12
CA LEU A 1 -16.65 -3.99 -18.53
C LEU A 1 -17.98 -4.45 -17.94
N ILE A 2 -18.32 -4.03 -16.71
CA ILE A 2 -19.63 -4.31 -16.11
C ILE A 2 -20.67 -3.41 -16.80
N LYS A 3 -21.75 -3.99 -17.33
CA LYS A 3 -22.80 -3.22 -18.01
C LYS A 3 -23.83 -2.71 -17.00
N VAL A 4 -23.79 -1.42 -16.68
CA VAL A 4 -24.75 -0.78 -15.77
C VAL A 4 -26.12 -0.62 -16.46
N LYS A 5 -27.19 -0.89 -15.72
CA LYS A 5 -28.60 -0.72 -16.12
C LYS A 5 -29.19 0.60 -15.66
N GLY A 6 -28.71 1.12 -14.53
CA GLY A 6 -29.14 2.40 -14.00
C GLY A 6 -28.75 2.55 -12.53
N SER A 7 -29.23 3.61 -11.92
CA SER A 7 -29.10 3.88 -10.50
C SER A 7 -30.41 4.41 -9.92
N CYS A 8 -30.61 4.21 -8.62
CA CYS A 8 -31.73 4.76 -7.88
C CYS A 8 -31.35 5.03 -6.42
N SER A 9 -32.09 5.90 -5.76
CA SER A 9 -31.99 6.09 -4.32
C SER A 9 -32.85 5.06 -3.60
N VAL A 10 -32.29 4.37 -2.63
CA VAL A 10 -32.98 3.34 -1.84
C VAL A 10 -32.85 3.64 -0.35
N ASN A 11 -33.88 3.32 0.41
CA ASN A 11 -33.83 3.37 1.87
C ASN A 11 -33.14 2.12 2.38
N VAL A 12 -32.12 2.32 3.20
CA VAL A 12 -31.25 1.26 3.71
C VAL A 12 -31.23 1.31 5.23
N GLN A 13 -31.14 0.14 5.84
CA GLN A 13 -31.02 -0.02 7.27
C GLN A 13 -29.78 -0.86 7.60
N TYR A 14 -28.95 -0.35 8.49
CA TYR A 14 -27.82 -1.08 9.06
C TYR A 14 -27.84 -0.91 10.59
N GLY A 15 -28.24 -1.96 11.30
CA GLY A 15 -28.58 -1.87 12.72
C GLY A 15 -29.65 -0.81 12.97
N ASN A 16 -29.32 0.21 13.75
CA ASN A 16 -30.21 1.33 14.08
C ASN A 16 -30.07 2.53 13.11
N ILE A 17 -29.15 2.45 12.15
CA ILE A 17 -28.88 3.54 11.20
C ILE A 17 -29.79 3.38 9.98
N HIS A 18 -30.52 4.44 9.67
CA HIS A 18 -31.40 4.53 8.51
C HIS A 18 -30.93 5.65 7.59
N ARG A 19 -30.70 5.34 6.31
CA ARG A 19 -30.21 6.31 5.30
C ARG A 19 -30.87 6.07 3.96
N THR A 20 -30.91 7.10 3.13
CA THR A 20 -31.25 6.96 1.70
C THR A 20 -29.94 7.03 0.92
N LEU A 21 -29.55 5.93 0.27
CA LEU A 21 -28.27 5.81 -0.44
C LEU A 21 -28.46 5.41 -1.90
N ALA A 22 -27.50 5.78 -2.75
CA ALA A 22 -27.53 5.44 -4.17
C ALA A 22 -27.15 3.97 -4.40
N LEU A 23 -28.03 3.22 -5.07
CA LEU A 23 -27.82 1.86 -5.54
C LEU A 23 -27.58 1.87 -7.06
N ILE A 24 -26.59 1.10 -7.52
CA ILE A 24 -26.31 0.90 -8.95
C ILE A 24 -26.76 -0.51 -9.32
N VAL A 25 -27.59 -0.62 -10.37
CA VAL A 25 -28.04 -1.91 -10.89
C VAL A 25 -27.16 -2.30 -12.06
N ALA A 26 -26.46 -3.42 -11.96
CA ALA A 26 -25.66 -3.99 -13.04
C ALA A 26 -26.44 -5.09 -13.78
N LYS A 27 -26.15 -5.28 -15.07
CA LYS A 27 -26.70 -6.37 -15.88
C LYS A 27 -25.93 -7.66 -15.61
N GLY A 28 -26.67 -8.75 -15.40
CA GLY A 28 -26.13 -10.10 -15.31
C GLY A 28 -26.13 -10.63 -13.87
N HIS A 29 -25.61 -11.83 -13.69
CA HIS A 29 -25.50 -12.48 -12.39
C HIS A 29 -24.15 -12.14 -11.74
N CYS A 30 -24.04 -10.92 -11.22
CA CYS A 30 -22.86 -10.45 -10.51
C CYS A 30 -23.09 -10.52 -8.99
N PRO A 31 -22.05 -10.74 -8.17
CA PRO A 31 -22.15 -10.57 -6.73
C PRO A 31 -22.63 -9.16 -6.37
N ASN A 32 -23.44 -9.06 -5.31
CA ASN A 32 -23.80 -7.76 -4.75
C ASN A 32 -22.56 -7.15 -4.09
N LEU A 33 -22.27 -5.90 -4.42
CA LEU A 33 -21.13 -5.16 -3.89
C LEU A 33 -21.63 -3.97 -3.08
N LEU A 34 -21.05 -3.79 -1.90
CA LEU A 34 -21.24 -2.60 -1.08
C LEU A 34 -20.08 -1.64 -1.35
N GLY A 35 -20.37 -0.52 -1.99
CA GLY A 35 -19.37 0.50 -2.29
C GLY A 35 -18.93 1.26 -1.03
N LEU A 36 -17.71 1.81 -1.06
CA LEU A 36 -17.18 2.65 0.03
C LEU A 36 -18.03 3.89 0.31
N ASN A 37 -18.79 4.37 -0.68
CA ASN A 37 -19.73 5.47 -0.51
C ASN A 37 -20.89 5.15 0.46
N TRP A 38 -21.10 3.86 0.80
CA TRP A 38 -22.06 3.46 1.83
C TRP A 38 -21.42 3.32 3.21
N PHE A 39 -20.09 3.37 3.35
CA PHE A 39 -19.42 3.04 4.59
C PHE A 39 -19.62 4.12 5.65
N GLU A 40 -19.23 5.36 5.34
CA GLU A 40 -19.39 6.49 6.27
C GLU A 40 -20.86 6.71 6.66
N PRO A 41 -21.84 6.76 5.72
CA PRO A 41 -23.24 6.97 6.10
C PRO A 41 -23.83 5.88 7.00
N LEU A 42 -23.29 4.65 6.91
CA LEU A 42 -23.70 3.50 7.71
C LEU A 42 -22.80 3.25 8.92
N GLY A 43 -21.78 4.09 9.17
CA GLY A 43 -20.83 3.89 10.26
C GLY A 43 -20.00 2.61 10.15
N ILE A 44 -19.77 2.12 8.93
CA ILE A 44 -18.92 0.95 8.68
C ILE A 44 -17.46 1.41 8.66
N HIS A 45 -16.67 0.90 9.60
CA HIS A 45 -15.24 1.14 9.65
C HIS A 45 -14.49 -0.17 9.47
N LEU A 46 -13.55 -0.19 8.52
CA LEU A 46 -12.59 -1.28 8.39
C LEU A 46 -11.41 -1.01 9.32
N SER A 47 -11.30 -1.77 10.40
CA SER A 47 -10.13 -1.79 11.27
C SER A 47 -9.28 -3.04 10.98
N GLY A 48 -7.99 -3.01 11.35
CA GLY A 48 -7.11 -4.17 11.23
C GLY A 48 -6.28 -4.28 9.94
N VAL A 49 -6.58 -3.50 8.90
CA VAL A 49 -5.78 -3.47 7.67
C VAL A 49 -4.51 -2.62 7.93
N HIS A 50 -3.33 -3.24 7.82
CA HIS A 50 -2.03 -2.64 8.21
C HIS A 50 -1.95 -2.16 9.67
N HIS A 51 -2.72 -2.78 10.58
CA HIS A 51 -2.68 -2.41 11.98
C HIS A 51 -1.35 -2.85 12.61
N LEU A 52 -0.39 -1.93 12.63
CA LEU A 52 0.80 -2.04 13.45
C LEU A 52 0.35 -1.86 14.91
N THR A 53 0.10 -2.97 15.62
CA THR A 53 -0.08 -2.92 17.07
C THR A 53 1.12 -2.20 17.66
N SER A 54 0.88 -1.16 18.43
CA SER A 54 1.80 -0.06 18.78
C SER A 54 3.04 -0.45 19.62
N THR A 55 3.42 -1.71 19.61
CA THR A 55 4.68 -2.21 20.15
C THR A 55 5.14 -3.44 19.36
N PRO A 56 5.84 -3.29 18.22
CA PRO A 56 6.49 -4.42 17.58
C PRO A 56 7.90 -4.56 18.17
N PRO A 57 8.20 -5.63 18.94
CA PRO A 57 9.59 -6.10 19.08
C PRO A 57 10.29 -6.28 17.71
N GLN A 58 9.51 -6.39 16.62
CA GLN A 58 9.98 -6.56 15.25
C GLN A 58 10.64 -5.31 14.65
N ILE A 59 10.14 -4.08 14.90
CA ILE A 59 10.75 -2.88 14.28
C ILE A 59 12.08 -2.55 14.94
N SER A 60 12.16 -2.62 16.26
CA SER A 60 13.42 -2.40 16.98
C SER A 60 14.46 -3.46 16.62
N GLU A 61 14.05 -4.71 16.43
CA GLU A 61 14.94 -5.78 15.97
C GLU A 61 15.44 -5.57 14.53
N VAL A 62 14.58 -5.14 13.61
CA VAL A 62 14.97 -4.80 12.23
C VAL A 62 15.91 -3.60 12.21
N LEU A 63 15.60 -2.53 12.95
CA LEU A 63 16.47 -1.36 13.07
C LEU A 63 17.83 -1.71 13.67
N ARG A 64 17.86 -2.62 14.65
CA ARG A 64 19.11 -3.13 15.23
C ARG A 64 19.89 -3.97 14.23
N LYS A 65 19.23 -4.88 13.50
CA LYS A 65 19.86 -5.76 12.52
C LYS A 65 20.47 -5.00 11.34
N TYR A 66 19.80 -3.94 10.89
CA TYR A 66 20.22 -3.15 9.73
C TYR A 66 20.69 -1.74 10.09
N ARG A 67 21.24 -1.56 11.31
CA ARG A 67 21.67 -0.25 11.82
C ARG A 67 22.61 0.49 10.86
N SER A 68 23.50 -0.24 10.18
CA SER A 68 24.46 0.31 9.22
C SER A 68 23.83 0.90 7.95
N VAL A 69 22.57 0.57 7.63
CA VAL A 69 21.85 1.18 6.51
C VAL A 69 21.41 2.61 6.85
N PHE A 70 21.30 2.93 8.14
CA PHE A 70 20.79 4.20 8.65
C PHE A 70 21.87 5.11 9.25
N THR A 71 23.15 4.75 9.11
CA THR A 71 24.26 5.62 9.53
C THR A 71 24.45 6.75 8.52
N GLU A 72 24.82 7.95 8.99
CA GLU A 72 25.09 9.10 8.11
C GLU A 72 26.37 8.95 7.27
N GLU A 73 27.18 7.94 7.57
CA GLU A 73 28.40 7.63 6.86
C GLU A 73 28.12 6.91 5.52
N LEU A 74 28.99 7.14 4.54
CA LEU A 74 28.97 6.41 3.28
C LEU A 74 29.41 4.95 3.56
N GLY A 75 28.43 4.06 3.71
CA GLY A 75 28.66 2.66 4.05
C GLY A 75 29.63 1.96 3.08
N MET A 76 30.46 1.06 3.61
CA MET A 76 31.38 0.23 2.82
C MET A 76 30.85 -1.19 2.69
N TYR A 77 31.04 -1.80 1.52
CA TYR A 77 30.74 -3.21 1.32
C TYR A 77 31.73 -4.08 2.10
N VAL A 78 31.23 -4.91 3.02
CA VAL A 78 32.02 -5.80 3.90
C VAL A 78 31.94 -7.28 3.51
N GLY A 79 31.42 -7.59 2.32
CA GLY A 79 31.31 -8.96 1.85
C GLY A 79 32.60 -9.49 1.21
N LYS A 80 32.47 -10.55 0.41
CA LYS A 80 33.62 -11.18 -0.27
C LYS A 80 34.30 -10.18 -1.21
N PRO A 81 35.65 -10.16 -1.31
CA PRO A 81 36.34 -9.30 -2.26
C PRO A 81 35.72 -9.36 -3.65
N VAL A 82 35.33 -8.20 -4.17
CA VAL A 82 34.77 -8.07 -5.51
C VAL A 82 35.90 -7.65 -6.43
N SER A 83 36.15 -8.44 -7.48
CA SER A 83 37.03 -8.04 -8.58
C SER A 83 36.17 -7.49 -9.70
N LEU A 84 36.55 -6.32 -10.22
CA LEU A 84 35.97 -5.75 -11.42
C LEU A 84 37.01 -5.89 -12.53
N ASP A 85 36.66 -6.63 -13.57
CA ASP A 85 37.49 -6.71 -14.78
C ASP A 85 37.20 -5.47 -15.63
N LEU A 86 38.14 -4.53 -15.62
CA LEU A 86 38.02 -3.25 -16.31
C LEU A 86 39.02 -3.20 -17.46
N ASP A 87 38.56 -2.81 -18.64
CA ASP A 87 39.45 -2.53 -19.75
C ASP A 87 40.31 -1.29 -19.43
N PRO A 88 41.64 -1.42 -19.34
CA PRO A 88 42.53 -0.31 -19.01
C PRO A 88 42.54 0.80 -20.07
N ASN A 89 42.02 0.52 -21.27
CA ASN A 89 41.96 1.51 -22.35
C ASN A 89 40.71 2.40 -22.27
N VAL A 90 39.78 2.13 -21.35
CA VAL A 90 38.55 2.90 -21.20
C VAL A 90 38.76 4.03 -20.19
N THR A 91 38.43 5.26 -20.59
CA THR A 91 38.51 6.42 -19.69
C THR A 91 37.40 6.38 -18.64
N PRO A 92 37.72 6.47 -17.32
CA PRO A 92 36.70 6.53 -16.28
C PRO A 92 35.80 7.76 -16.42
N ILE A 93 34.51 7.58 -16.17
CA ILE A 93 33.53 8.67 -16.15
C ILE A 93 32.91 8.81 -14.76
N CYS A 94 32.81 10.04 -14.26
CA CYS A 94 32.10 10.34 -13.02
C CYS A 94 30.68 10.81 -13.37
N MET A 95 29.68 9.96 -13.11
CA MET A 95 28.27 10.31 -13.32
C MET A 95 27.66 10.85 -12.02
N LYS A 96 26.81 11.89 -12.14
CA LYS A 96 26.03 12.39 -11.00
C LYS A 96 24.93 11.39 -10.64
N ALA A 97 24.60 11.29 -9.35
CA ALA A 97 23.43 10.54 -8.89
C ALA A 97 22.17 11.06 -9.61
N ARG A 98 21.29 10.14 -10.04
CA ARG A 98 19.99 10.53 -10.59
C ARG A 98 19.13 11.08 -9.45
N LYS A 99 18.49 12.22 -9.69
CA LYS A 99 17.46 12.76 -8.80
C LYS A 99 16.22 11.90 -8.81
#